data_AF-A0A198FBE7-F1
#
_entry.id   AF-A0A198FBE7-F1
#
_cell.length_a   1.000
_cell.length_b   1.000
_cell.length_c   1.000
_cell.angle_alpha   90.00
_cell.angle_beta   90.00
_cell.angle_gamma   90.00
#
_symmetry.space_group_name_H-M   'P 1'
#
loop_
_entity.id
_entity.type
_entity.pdbx_description
1 polymer ?
#
loop_
_entity_poly.entity_id
_entity_poly.type
_entity_poly.pdbx_seq_one_letter_code
_entity_poly.pdbx_strand_id
1 'polypeptide(L)' 'MQLDGWDDNTSIPAQLKDKNILLYRHAYDKENHHWILKVA' A
#
# COMPACT_ATOMS: atom_id res chain seq x y z
N MET A 1 12.71 11.61 -13.34
CA MET A 1 12.54 11.85 -11.90
C MET A 1 11.09 11.49 -11.60
N GLN A 2 10.85 10.33 -11.00
CA GLN A 2 9.52 9.87 -10.60
C GLN A 2 9.12 10.72 -9.39
N LEU A 3 8.02 11.48 -9.50
CA LEU A 3 7.54 12.41 -8.46
C LEU A 3 6.63 11.73 -7.43
N ASP A 4 6.48 10.42 -7.58
CA ASP A 4 5.57 9.62 -6.81
C ASP A 4 6.28 9.36 -5.47
N GLY A 5 5.97 10.15 -4.44
CA GLY A 5 6.42 9.95 -3.05
C GLY A 5 5.89 8.65 -2.41
N TRP A 6 5.49 7.70 -3.25
CA TRP A 6 4.91 6.43 -2.90
C TRP A 6 5.89 5.32 -3.28
N ASP A 7 7.01 5.31 -2.55
CA ASP A 7 8.04 4.28 -2.61
C ASP A 7 7.63 3.07 -1.75
N ASP A 8 8.36 1.97 -1.85
CA ASP A 8 8.09 0.74 -1.08
C ASP A 8 8.20 0.95 0.45
N ASN A 9 8.89 2.02 0.87
CA ASN A 9 9.00 2.44 2.26
C ASN A 9 7.82 3.28 2.77
N THR A 10 6.92 3.71 1.88
CA THR A 10 5.75 4.51 2.26
C THR A 10 4.67 3.60 2.82
N SER A 11 4.40 3.76 4.13
CA SER A 11 3.31 3.05 4.81
C SER A 11 1.99 3.82 4.73
N ILE A 12 0.90 3.07 4.66
CA ILE A 12 -0.47 3.59 4.66
C ILE A 12 -1.15 3.08 5.93
N PRO A 13 -1.53 3.96 6.87
CA PRO A 13 -2.28 3.55 8.03
C PRO A 13 -3.67 3.09 7.62
N ALA A 14 -4.10 1.96 8.16
CA ALA A 14 -5.43 1.40 7.95
C ALA A 14 -5.97 0.78 9.25
N GLN A 15 -7.29 0.64 9.32
CA GLN A 15 -7.95 -0.05 10.42
C GLN A 15 -8.59 -1.33 9.90
N LEU A 16 -8.25 -2.46 10.51
CA LEU A 16 -8.83 -3.77 10.18
C LEU A 16 -9.32 -4.42 11.47
N LYS A 17 -10.63 -4.66 11.57
CA LYS A 17 -11.27 -5.27 12.74
C LYS A 17 -10.83 -4.59 14.05
N ASP A 18 -10.97 -3.27 14.07
CA ASP A 18 -10.61 -2.39 15.20
C ASP A 18 -9.12 -2.32 15.54
N LYS A 19 -8.24 -2.97 14.78
CA LYS A 19 -6.79 -2.87 14.94
C LYS A 19 -6.21 -1.90 13.93
N ASN A 20 -5.36 -0.99 14.41
CA ASN A 20 -4.54 -0.15 13.55
C ASN A 20 -3.40 -0.98 12.98
N ILE A 21 -3.30 -1.02 11.66
CA ILE A 21 -2.25 -1.73 10.92
C ILE A 21 -1.58 -0.75 9.95
N LEU A 22 -0.32 -1.03 9.65
CA LEU A 22 0.39 -0.34 8.57
C LEU A 22 0.41 -1.26 7.36
N LEU A 23 -0.05 -0.73 6.24
CA LEU A 23 0.00 -1.38 4.96
C LEU A 23 1.15 -0.82 4.13
N TYR A 24 1.80 -1.70 3.40
CA TYR A 24 2.90 -1.36 2.50
C TYR A 24 2.52 -1.73 1.09
N ARG A 25 3.01 -0.97 0.11
CA ARG A 25 2.80 -1.28 -1.29
C ARG A 25 3.45 -2.61 -1.62
N HIS A 26 2.75 -3.45 -2.38
CA HIS A 26 3.31 -4.70 -2.86
C HIS A 26 3.42 -4.70 -4.38
N ALA A 27 2.30 -4.48 -5.08
CA ALA A 27 2.25 -4.51 -6.54
C ALA A 27 1.06 -3.70 -7.07
N TYR A 28 1.13 -3.30 -8.34
CA TYR A 28 -0.03 -2.79 -9.07
C TYR A 28 -0.61 -3.90 -9.92
N ASP A 29 -1.87 -4.25 -9.66
CA ASP A 29 -2.66 -5.11 -10.52
C ASP A 29 -3.11 -4.29 -11.74
N LYS A 30 -2.53 -4.60 -12.89
CA LYS A 30 -2.85 -3.94 -14.17
C LYS A 30 -4.15 -4.40 -14.78
N GLU A 31 -4.65 -5.59 -14.42
CA GLU A 31 -5.89 -6.14 -14.98
C GLU A 31 -7.10 -5.44 -14.36
N ASN A 32 -7.06 -5.24 -13.04
CA ASN A 32 -8.14 -4.58 -12.31
C ASN A 32 -7.85 -3.11 -11.99
N HIS A 33 -6.68 -2.60 -12.39
CA HIS A 33 -6.22 -1.25 -12.11
C HIS A 33 -6.17 -0.90 -10.60
N HIS A 34 -5.81 -1.88 -9.75
CA HIS A 34 -5.79 -1.74 -8.30
C HIS A 34 -4.38 -1.83 -7.70
N TRP A 35 -4.15 -1.12 -6.60
CA TRP A 35 -2.94 -1.29 -5.80
C TRP A 35 -3.14 -2.42 -4.78
N ILE A 36 -2.27 -3.42 -4.84
CA ILE A 36 -2.18 -4.50 -3.86
C ILE A 36 -1.26 -4.03 -2.73
N LEU A 37 -1.79 -4.08 -1.52
CA LEU A 37 -1.09 -3.74 -0.29
C LEU A 37 -0.86 -4.99 0.56
N LYS A 38 0.24 -5.03 1.30
CA LYS A 38 0.58 -6.10 2.24
C LYS A 38 0.75 -5.57 3.66
N VAL A 39 0.42 -6.40 4.64
CA VAL A 39 0.83 -6.20 6.03
C VAL A 39 2.26 -6.72 6.16
N ALA A 40 3.11 -6.05 6.96
CA ALA A 40 4.45 -6.52 7.29
C ALA A 40 4.42 -7.72 8.25
#